data_AF-A0A8J7QRQ0-F1
#
_entry.id   AF-A0A8J7QRQ0-F1
#
_cell.length_a   1.000
_cell.length_b   1.000
_cell.length_c   1.000
_cell.angle_alpha   90.00
_cell.angle_beta   90.00
_cell.angle_gamma   90.00
#
_symmetry.space_group_name_H-M   'P 1'
#
loop_
_entity.id
_entity.type
_entity.pdbx_description
1 polymer ?
#
loop_
_entity_poly.entity_id
_entity_poly.type
_entity_poly.pdbx_seq_one_letter_code
_entity_poly.pdbx_strand_id
1 'polypeptide(L)' 'MLKKLHYVLSHPYTQLVVGVVLLISGVAETFETVEEDLDRLRLRDHHGILLYSLIHTLRAFTEIVEGATLIKDNTEG' A
#
# COMPACT_ATOMS: atom_id res chain seq x y z
N MET A 1 18.79 -20.26 2.08
CA MET A 1 17.52 -19.69 2.58
C MET A 1 17.04 -18.51 1.75
N LEU A 2 17.90 -17.52 1.43
CA LEU A 2 17.55 -16.35 0.60
C LEU A 2 16.84 -16.69 -0.73
N LYS A 3 17.30 -17.70 -1.48
CA LYS A 3 16.67 -18.10 -2.75
C LYS A 3 15.23 -18.61 -2.61
N LYS A 4 14.92 -19.34 -1.53
CA LYS A 4 13.55 -19.84 -1.29
C LYS A 4 12.61 -18.71 -0.87
N LEU A 5 13.09 -17.77 -0.06
CA LEU A 5 12.33 -16.59 0.34
C LEU A 5 12.03 -15.69 -0.87
N HIS A 6 13.05 -15.47 -1.73
CA HIS A 6 12.86 -14.71 -2.97
C HIS A 6 11.82 -15.37 -3.87
N TYR A 7 11.86 -16.70 -4.04
CA TYR A 7 10.88 -17.44 -4.84
C TYR A 7 9.44 -17.31 -4.32
N VAL A 8 9.26 -17.34 -2.99
CA VAL A 8 7.93 -17.17 -2.38
C VAL A 8 7.45 -15.73 -2.52
N LEU A 9 8.32 -14.74 -2.32
CA LEU A 9 8.00 -13.32 -2.42
C LEU A 9 7.79 -12.84 -3.87
N SER A 10 8.41 -13.51 -4.84
CA SER A 10 8.25 -13.22 -6.28
C SER A 10 7.05 -13.94 -6.89
N HIS A 11 6.31 -14.75 -6.12
CA HIS A 11 5.13 -15.43 -6.65
C HIS A 11 4.00 -14.40 -6.82
N PRO A 12 3.36 -14.29 -8.00
CA PRO A 12 2.31 -13.30 -8.27
C PRO A 12 1.19 -13.24 -7.21
N TYR A 13 0.76 -14.38 -6.68
CA TYR A 13 -0.23 -14.41 -5.60
C TYR A 13 0.29 -13.79 -4.29
N THR A 14 1.56 -14.03 -3.95
CA THR A 14 2.19 -13.42 -2.78
C THR A 14 2.30 -11.91 -2.95
N GLN A 15 2.70 -11.43 -4.13
CA GLN A 15 2.78 -10.00 -4.41
C GLN A 15 1.39 -9.33 -4.34
N LEU A 16 0.35 -10.00 -4.84
CA LEU A 16 -1.03 -9.50 -4.77
C LEU A 16 -1.52 -9.43 -3.32
N VAL A 17 -1.26 -10.47 -2.51
CA VAL A 17 -1.58 -10.47 -1.08
C VAL A 17 -0.84 -9.35 -0.34
N VAL A 18 0.45 -9.17 -0.61
CA VAL A 18 1.25 -8.09 -0.03
C VAL A 18 0.68 -6.72 -0.41
N GLY A 19 0.32 -6.51 -1.68
CA GLY A 19 -0.31 -5.27 -2.15
C GLY A 19 -1.66 -4.99 -1.46
N VAL A 20 -2.50 -6.01 -1.29
CA VAL A 20 -3.79 -5.88 -0.57
C VAL A 20 -3.56 -5.55 0.91
N VAL A 21 -2.62 -6.22 1.57
CA VAL A 21 -2.26 -5.94 2.98
C VAL A 21 -1.74 -4.52 3.13
N LEU A 22 -0.88 -4.06 2.22
CA LEU A 22 -0.36 -2.69 2.22
C LEU A 22 -1.47 -1.65 1.99
N LEU A 23 -2.42 -1.93 1.10
CA LEU A 23 -3.57 -1.05 0.89
C LEU A 23 -4.44 -0.96 2.14
N ILE A 24 -4.79 -2.11 2.75
CA ILE A 24 -5.59 -2.12 4.00
C ILE A 24 -4.85 -1.39 5.12
N SER A 25 -3.54 -1.61 5.27
CA SER A 25 -2.72 -0.97 6.30
C SER A 25 -2.68 0.55 6.11
N GLY A 26 -2.41 1.01 4.88
CA GLY A 26 -2.40 2.45 4.57
C GLY A 26 -3.77 3.11 4.76
N VAL A 27 -4.86 2.42 4.43
CA VAL A 27 -6.22 2.90 4.68
C VAL A 27 -6.51 2.94 6.18
N ALA A 28 -6.23 1.88 6.93
CA ALA A 28 -6.47 1.82 8.38
C ALA A 28 -5.70 2.93 9.12
N GLU A 29 -4.43 3.13 8.78
CA GLU A 29 -3.58 4.16 9.39
C GLU A 29 -4.05 5.58 9.03
N THR A 30 -4.56 5.78 7.80
CA THR A 30 -5.19 7.03 7.40
C THR A 30 -6.48 7.29 8.19
N PHE A 31 -7.34 6.29 8.38
CA PHE A 31 -8.58 6.44 9.14
C PHE A 31 -8.34 6.71 10.63
N GLU A 32 -7.41 5.98 11.26
CA GLU A 32 -7.06 6.18 12.68
C GLU A 32 -6.48 7.59 12.92
N THR A 33 -5.60 8.05 12.02
CA THR A 33 -5.02 9.39 12.12
C THR A 33 -6.06 10.49 11.86
N VAL A 34 -6.97 10.29 10.90
CA VAL A 34 -8.03 11.26 10.59
C VAL A 34 -9.08 11.33 11.70
N GLU A 35 -9.42 10.20 12.34
CA GLU A 35 -10.33 10.16 13.48
C GLU A 35 -9.76 10.92 14.69
N GLU A 36 -8.49 10.67 15.05
CA GLU A 36 -7.81 11.42 16.12
C GLU A 36 -7.68 12.92 15.83
N ASP A 37 -7.45 13.31 14.57
CA ASP A 37 -7.30 14.71 14.17
C ASP A 37 -8.65 15.47 14.11
N LEU A 38 -9.73 14.79 13.69
CA LEU A 38 -11.07 15.36 13.65
C LEU A 38 -11.61 15.60 15.06
N ASP A 39 -11.39 14.67 15.98
CA ASP A 39 -11.81 14.82 17.39
C ASP A 39 -11.10 15.98 18.10
N ARG A 40 -9.93 16.42 17.61
CA ARG A 40 -9.14 17.50 18.22
C ARG A 40 -9.19 18.86 17.51
N LEU A 41 -9.93 19.02 16.40
CA LEU A 41 -10.08 20.27 15.63
C LEU A 41 -8.76 21.06 15.41
N ARG A 42 -7.62 20.36 15.32
CA ARG A 42 -6.27 20.93 15.15
C ARG A 42 -5.78 20.82 13.70
N LEU A 43 -6.67 21.08 12.75
CA LEU A 43 -6.45 20.92 11.31
C LEU A 43 -5.36 21.84 10.70
N ARG A 44 -4.79 22.78 11.47
CA ARG A 44 -3.84 23.79 10.97
C ARG A 44 -2.37 23.35 10.96
N ASP A 45 -1.98 22.40 11.82
CA ASP A 45 -0.58 21.94 11.92
C ASP A 45 -0.34 20.58 11.20
N HIS A 46 -1.41 19.90 10.76
CA HIS A 46 -1.38 18.49 10.31
C HIS A 46 -1.49 18.33 8.78
N HIS A 47 -1.27 19.38 7.98
CA HIS A 47 -1.19 19.27 6.52
C HIS A 47 -0.13 18.26 6.05
N GLY A 48 0.91 18.02 6.85
CA GLY A 48 1.91 16.97 6.58
C GLY A 48 1.31 15.56 6.61
N ILE A 49 0.31 15.29 7.45
CA ILE A 49 -0.33 13.98 7.58
C ILE A 49 -1.22 13.69 6.37
N LEU A 50 -1.99 14.67 5.91
CA LEU A 50 -2.80 14.52 4.70
C LEU A 50 -1.92 14.28 3.47
N LEU A 51 -0.82 15.02 3.36
CA LEU A 51 0.14 14.83 2.26
C LEU A 51 0.85 13.47 2.36
N TYR A 52 1.24 13.06 3.56
CA TYR A 52 1.83 11.74 3.82
C TYR A 52 0.87 10.61 3.44
N SER A 53 -0.39 10.71 3.85
CA SER A 53 -1.45 9.73 3.55
C SER A 53 -1.73 9.66 2.04
N LEU A 54 -1.73 10.81 1.36
CA LEU A 54 -1.86 10.88 -0.10
C LEU A 54 -0.69 10.17 -0.80
N ILE A 55 0.55 10.42 -0.36
CA ILE A 55 1.74 9.77 -0.91
C ILE A 55 1.69 8.26 -0.67
N HIS A 56 1.26 7.82 0.51
CA HIS A 56 1.15 6.41 0.85
C HIS A 56 0.09 5.69 -0.01
N THR A 57 -1.06 6.34 -0.22
CA THR A 57 -2.13 5.85 -1.09
C THR A 57 -1.68 5.74 -2.55
N LEU A 58 -0.99 6.77 -3.06
CA LEU A 58 -0.44 6.75 -4.41
C LEU A 58 0.59 5.64 -4.60
N ARG A 59 1.44 5.39 -3.59
CA ARG A 59 2.40 4.28 -3.61
C ARG A 59 1.71 2.92 -3.65
N ALA A 60 0.73 2.69 -2.77
CA ALA A 60 -0.04 1.45 -2.77
C ALA A 60 -0.73 1.21 -4.12
N PHE A 61 -1.25 2.28 -4.75
CA PHE A 61 -1.83 2.19 -6.09
C PHE A 61 -0.80 1.78 -7.15
N THR A 62 0.40 2.34 -7.14
CA THR A 62 1.47 1.95 -8.09
C THR A 62 1.91 0.50 -7.93
N GLU A 63 2.02 0.01 -6.68
CA GLU A 63 2.41 -1.38 -6.40
C GLU A 63 1.36 -2.38 -6.90
N ILE A 64 0.07 -2.01 -6.85
CA ILE A 64 -1.02 -2.82 -7.44
C ILE A 64 -0.93 -2.87 -8.96
N VAL A 65 -0.67 -1.74 -9.61
CA VAL A 65 -0.53 -1.67 -11.08
C VAL A 65 0.67 -2.48 -11.56
N GLU A 66 1.80 -2.40 -10.85
CA GLU A 66 2.98 -3.22 -11.14
C GLU A 66 2.69 -4.71 -10.96
N GLY A 67 2.04 -5.09 -9.85
CA GLY A 67 1.62 -6.48 -9.62
C GLY A 67 0.69 -7.01 -10.72
N ALA A 68 -0.28 -6.22 -11.16
CA ALA A 68 -1.18 -6.58 -12.26
C ALA A 68 -0.45 -6.74 -13.60
N THR A 69 0.53 -5.87 -13.87
CA THR A 69 1.35 -5.93 -15.09
C THR A 69 2.25 -7.18 -15.08
N LEU A 70 2.86 -7.50 -13.94
CA LEU A 70 3.67 -8.72 -13.78
C LEU A 70 2.86 -10.01 -13.96
N ILE A 71 1.60 -10.00 -13.50
CA ILE A 71 0.67 -11.13 -13.74
C ILE A 71 0.41 -11.24 -15.24
N LYS A 72 0.04 -10.13 -15.91
CA LYS A 72 -0.24 -10.12 -17.35
C LYS A 72 0.93 -10.66 -18.17
N ASP A 73 2.14 -10.16 -17.96
CA ASP A 73 3.35 -10.60 -18.68
C ASP A 73 3.67 -12.09 -18.45
N ASN A 74 3.37 -12.65 -17.27
CA ASN A 74 3.54 -14.09 -17.01
C ASN A 74 2.42 -14.97 -17.60
N THR A 75 1.28 -14.41 -18.00
CA THR A 75 0.18 -15.16 -18.64
C THR A 75 0.19 -15.09 -20.16
N GLU A 76 0.89 -14.11 -20.76
CA GLU A 76 1.00 -13.95 -22.21
C GLU A 76 2.35 -14.48 -22.79
N GLY A 77 3.21 -15.09 -21.95
CA GLY A 77 4.51 -15.68 -22.32
C GLY A 77 4.56 -17.20 -22.33
#